data_AF-A0A961IHE2-F1
#
_entry.id   AF-A0A961IHE2-F1
#
_cell.length_a   1.000
_cell.length_b   1.000
_cell.length_c   1.000
_cell.angle_alpha   90.00
_cell.angle_beta   90.00
_cell.angle_gamma   90.00
#
_symmetry.space_group_name_H-M   'P 1'
#
loop_
_entity.id
_entity.type
_entity.pdbx_description
1 polymer ?
#
loop_
_entity_poly.entity_id
_entity_poly.type
_entity_poly.pdbx_seq_one_letter_code
_entity_poly.pdbx_strand_id
1 'polypeptide(L)'
;NERQLFAHPFFHAVAEKIATATETLAPARMAEWLEHHPDTDDLIIDTAPGLHAVDFLDRPDRLLSFLDSKILQWLKWFAGDARDANIFQKAMRSGAQGILKALGKAGGENILLGLGELLLMLDQVLYRMLERLHVARDLVRAGLPRTRIYLVCAIRDDSVAVANSLRQVLQSKDLKPAAVILNRTIPDDFRRDPGLTGALHQDRADLSADENLYYDFVRGMLAMQNNVEQLLAGEGRVCSLPILPHLEQRDQLRLRDLEQLGAALENRLNVQP
;
A
#
# COMPACT_ATOMS: atom_id res chain seq x y z
N ASN A 1 5.16 13.89 -32.17
CA ASN A 1 4.75 14.21 -30.79
C ASN A 1 5.76 13.73 -29.75
N GLU A 2 6.09 12.44 -29.66
CA GLU A 2 7.03 11.93 -28.61
C GLU A 2 8.42 12.58 -28.63
N ARG A 3 9.06 12.73 -29.80
CA ARG A 3 10.38 13.41 -29.89
C ARG A 3 10.34 14.86 -29.41
N GLN A 4 9.23 15.57 -29.65
CA GLN A 4 9.05 16.94 -29.19
C GLN A 4 8.80 16.96 -27.67
N LEU A 5 8.04 16.00 -27.14
CA LEU A 5 7.77 15.87 -25.71
C LEU A 5 9.07 15.65 -24.93
N PHE A 6 9.91 14.71 -25.39
CA PHE A 6 11.21 14.44 -24.74
C PHE A 6 12.21 15.59 -24.89
N ALA A 7 12.15 16.35 -25.98
CA ALA A 7 12.98 17.53 -26.18
C ALA A 7 12.50 18.76 -25.37
N HIS A 8 11.32 18.69 -24.76
CA HIS A 8 10.73 19.83 -24.05
C HIS A 8 11.52 20.13 -22.75
N PRO A 9 11.93 21.39 -22.49
CA PRO A 9 12.82 21.74 -21.37
C PRO A 9 12.30 21.33 -19.98
N PHE A 10 10.98 21.33 -19.81
CA PHE A 10 10.34 20.97 -18.54
C PHE A 10 10.05 19.47 -18.40
N PHE A 11 10.15 18.68 -19.48
CA PHE A 11 9.78 17.26 -19.45
C PHE A 11 10.63 16.47 -18.44
N HIS A 12 11.96 16.59 -18.52
CA HIS A 12 12.85 15.82 -17.65
C HIS A 12 12.66 16.16 -16.16
N ALA A 13 12.51 17.44 -15.82
CA ALA A 13 12.28 17.87 -14.44
C ALA A 13 10.96 17.31 -13.87
N VAL A 14 9.89 17.32 -14.67
CA VAL A 14 8.60 16.74 -14.26
C VAL A 14 8.69 15.21 -14.19
N ALA A 15 9.28 14.58 -15.19
CA ALA A 15 9.43 13.13 -15.26
C ALA A 15 10.26 12.58 -14.10
N GLU A 16 11.37 13.23 -13.73
CA GLU A 16 12.18 12.85 -12.58
C GLU A 16 11.38 12.92 -11.29
N LYS A 17 10.59 13.99 -11.09
CA LYS A 17 9.74 14.11 -9.91
C LYS A 17 8.67 13.02 -9.85
N ILE A 18 8.04 12.72 -10.98
CA ILE A 18 7.04 11.64 -11.09
C ILE A 18 7.68 10.28 -10.85
N ALA A 19 8.90 10.05 -11.34
CA ALA A 19 9.63 8.80 -11.15
C ALA A 19 9.92 8.52 -9.67
N THR A 20 10.08 9.55 -8.83
CA THR A 20 10.23 9.36 -7.37
C THR A 20 8.91 9.04 -6.66
N ALA A 21 7.76 9.20 -7.32
CA ALA A 21 6.43 8.98 -6.75
C ALA A 21 5.90 7.56 -7.03
N THR A 22 6.78 6.54 -7.08
CA THR A 22 6.42 5.16 -7.45
C THR A 22 5.29 4.59 -6.61
N GLU A 23 5.35 4.75 -5.29
CA GLU A 23 4.30 4.32 -4.37
C GLU A 23 2.95 5.02 -4.64
N THR A 24 3.02 6.30 -5.00
CA THR A 24 1.84 7.12 -5.31
C THR A 24 1.17 6.63 -6.59
N LEU A 25 1.96 6.23 -7.59
CA LEU A 25 1.47 5.74 -8.87
C LEU A 25 1.14 4.24 -8.88
N ALA A 26 1.45 3.50 -7.81
CA ALA A 26 1.25 2.06 -7.74
C ALA A 26 -0.17 1.62 -8.12
N PRO A 27 -1.26 2.29 -7.70
CA PRO A 27 -2.61 1.90 -8.12
C PRO A 27 -2.83 2.04 -9.64
N ALA A 28 -2.30 3.10 -10.27
CA ALA A 28 -2.39 3.26 -11.71
C ALA A 28 -1.58 2.20 -12.46
N ARG A 29 -0.43 1.77 -11.91
CA ARG A 29 0.40 0.68 -12.44
C ARG A 29 -0.29 -0.68 -12.32
N MET A 30 -1.01 -0.93 -11.24
CA MET A 30 -1.86 -2.11 -11.08
C MET A 30 -2.92 -2.19 -12.19
N ALA A 31 -3.65 -1.09 -12.44
CA ALA A 31 -4.63 -1.05 -13.52
C ALA A 31 -3.99 -1.19 -14.91
N GLU A 32 -2.84 -0.55 -15.14
CA GLU A 32 -2.05 -0.72 -16.37
C GLU A 32 -1.61 -2.17 -16.60
N TRP A 33 -1.24 -2.89 -15.54
CA TRP A 33 -0.85 -4.29 -15.65
C TRP A 33 -2.00 -5.15 -16.17
N LEU A 34 -3.18 -5.00 -15.56
CA LEU A 34 -4.39 -5.73 -15.92
C LEU A 34 -4.90 -5.36 -17.33
N GLU A 35 -4.68 -4.12 -17.77
CA GLU A 35 -4.96 -3.67 -19.14
C GLU A 35 -4.12 -4.45 -20.18
N HIS A 36 -2.83 -4.65 -19.91
CA HIS A 36 -1.92 -5.35 -20.83
C HIS A 36 -1.95 -6.87 -20.70
N HIS A 37 -2.37 -7.39 -19.54
CA HIS A 37 -2.42 -8.81 -19.23
C HIS A 37 -3.82 -9.20 -18.72
N PRO A 38 -4.85 -9.16 -19.59
CA PRO A 38 -6.23 -9.41 -19.19
C PRO A 38 -6.47 -10.86 -18.69
N ASP A 39 -5.59 -11.79 -19.07
CA ASP A 39 -5.62 -13.20 -18.68
C ASP A 39 -4.91 -13.44 -17.31
N THR A 40 -4.61 -12.38 -16.56
CA THR A 40 -4.04 -12.52 -15.20
C THR A 40 -5.08 -13.13 -14.26
N ASP A 41 -4.84 -14.36 -13.79
CA ASP A 41 -5.70 -15.04 -12.82
C ASP A 41 -5.69 -14.35 -11.45
N ASP A 42 -4.49 -14.12 -10.91
CA ASP A 42 -4.25 -13.48 -9.61
C ASP A 42 -3.16 -12.41 -9.71
N LEU A 43 -3.41 -11.25 -9.09
CA LEU A 43 -2.44 -10.17 -8.96
C LEU A 43 -2.17 -9.89 -7.48
N ILE A 44 -0.94 -10.16 -7.04
CA ILE A 44 -0.50 -9.91 -5.67
C ILE A 44 0.21 -8.55 -5.62
N ILE A 45 -0.30 -7.66 -4.77
CA ILE A 45 0.30 -6.34 -4.53
C ILE A 45 1.00 -6.35 -3.17
N ASP A 46 2.33 -6.27 -3.20
CA ASP A 46 3.10 -5.99 -1.99
C ASP A 46 3.05 -4.48 -1.69
N THR A 47 2.65 -4.15 -0.47
CA THR A 47 2.42 -2.76 -0.06
C THR A 47 3.55 -2.25 0.81
N ALA A 48 3.84 -0.95 0.69
CA ALA A 48 4.74 -0.26 1.62
C ALA A 48 4.34 -0.52 3.09
N PRO A 49 5.31 -0.62 4.02
CA PRO A 49 5.05 -1.02 5.39
C PRO A 49 4.21 0.00 6.17
N GLY A 50 3.57 -0.47 7.23
CA GLY A 50 2.86 0.38 8.18
C GLY A 50 1.60 1.00 7.60
N LEU A 51 1.29 2.23 8.03
CA LEU A 51 0.07 2.94 7.63
C LEU A 51 0.07 3.35 6.15
N HIS A 52 1.22 3.32 5.47
CA HIS A 52 1.31 3.60 4.03
C HIS A 52 0.60 2.53 3.17
N ALA A 53 0.35 1.34 3.72
CA ALA A 53 -0.52 0.37 3.07
C ALA A 53 -1.95 0.90 2.88
N VAL A 54 -2.46 1.70 3.82
CA VAL A 54 -3.77 2.38 3.65
C VAL A 54 -3.69 3.42 2.55
N ASP A 55 -2.57 4.14 2.44
CA ASP A 55 -2.44 5.15 1.40
C ASP A 55 -2.65 4.50 0.03
N PHE A 56 -2.22 3.26 -0.20
CA PHE A 56 -2.57 2.53 -1.45
C PHE A 56 -4.08 2.51 -1.73
N LEU A 57 -4.90 2.34 -0.70
CA LEU A 57 -6.36 2.27 -0.84
C LEU A 57 -7.00 3.64 -1.12
N ASP A 58 -6.44 4.71 -0.56
CA ASP A 58 -6.96 6.08 -0.69
C ASP A 58 -6.32 6.89 -1.83
N ARG A 59 -5.14 6.47 -2.29
CA ARG A 59 -4.36 7.13 -3.35
C ARG A 59 -5.16 7.32 -4.63
N PRO A 60 -5.97 6.36 -5.12
CA PRO A 60 -6.77 6.57 -6.32
C PRO A 60 -7.64 7.82 -6.22
N ASP A 61 -8.41 7.98 -5.15
CA ASP A 61 -9.31 9.13 -4.99
C ASP A 61 -8.58 10.44 -4.77
N ARG A 62 -7.49 10.42 -3.99
CA ARG A 62 -6.66 11.61 -3.78
C ARG A 62 -6.06 12.10 -5.10
N LEU A 63 -5.57 11.17 -5.93
CA LEU A 63 -5.00 11.49 -7.23
C LEU A 63 -6.05 11.96 -8.23
N LEU A 64 -7.19 11.27 -8.32
CA LEU A 64 -8.33 11.69 -9.16
C LEU A 64 -8.77 13.10 -8.79
N SER A 65 -9.00 13.37 -7.50
CA SER A 65 -9.40 14.70 -7.01
C SER A 65 -8.37 15.78 -7.37
N PHE A 66 -7.08 15.48 -7.27
CA PHE A 66 -6.02 16.41 -7.64
C PHE A 66 -5.97 16.68 -9.15
N LEU A 67 -6.03 15.63 -9.98
CA LEU A 67 -5.95 15.72 -11.43
C LEU A 67 -7.19 16.42 -12.01
N ASP A 68 -8.39 16.09 -11.53
CA ASP A 68 -9.65 16.68 -11.98
C ASP A 68 -9.78 18.17 -11.62
N SER A 69 -9.39 18.53 -10.39
CA SER A 69 -9.59 19.88 -9.87
C SER A 69 -8.65 20.93 -10.45
N LYS A 70 -7.43 20.55 -10.85
CA LYS A 70 -6.39 21.51 -11.27
C LYS A 70 -5.92 21.27 -12.69
N ILE A 71 -5.53 20.05 -13.02
CA ILE A 71 -4.85 19.77 -14.29
C ILE A 71 -5.83 19.75 -15.45
N LEU A 72 -6.99 19.11 -15.31
CA LEU A 72 -8.00 19.11 -16.38
C LEU A 72 -8.56 20.51 -16.66
N GLN A 73 -8.69 21.36 -15.64
CA GLN A 73 -9.11 22.75 -15.83
C GLN A 73 -8.06 23.54 -16.61
N TRP A 74 -6.77 23.32 -16.34
CA TRP A 74 -5.67 23.95 -17.05
C TRP A 74 -5.56 23.43 -18.49
N LEU A 75 -5.70 22.12 -18.70
CA LEU A 75 -5.78 21.53 -20.04
C LEU A 75 -6.93 22.13 -20.85
N LYS A 76 -8.13 22.23 -20.28
CA LYS A 76 -9.27 22.89 -20.95
C LYS A 76 -9.00 24.36 -21.25
N TRP A 77 -8.25 25.06 -20.39
CA TRP A 77 -7.85 26.44 -20.62
C TRP A 77 -6.88 26.59 -21.79
N PHE A 78 -5.85 25.73 -21.87
CA PHE A 78 -4.84 25.80 -22.93
C PHE A 78 -5.25 25.14 -24.25
N ALA A 79 -6.10 24.10 -24.19
CA ALA A 79 -6.60 23.38 -25.36
C ALA A 79 -7.83 24.06 -25.98
N GLY A 80 -8.58 24.82 -25.18
CA GLY A 80 -9.62 25.71 -25.68
C GLY A 80 -8.98 26.76 -26.59
N ASP A 81 -9.53 26.91 -27.80
CA ASP A 81 -9.01 27.78 -28.85
C ASP A 81 -8.58 29.13 -28.26
N ALA A 82 -7.28 29.47 -28.34
CA ALA A 82 -6.66 30.64 -27.72
C ALA A 82 -7.23 32.00 -28.20
N ARG A 83 -8.29 31.96 -29.01
CA ARG A 83 -9.07 33.09 -29.54
C ARG A 83 -10.30 33.44 -28.72
N ASP A 84 -10.70 32.61 -27.77
CA ASP A 84 -11.90 32.87 -26.98
C ASP A 84 -11.55 33.75 -25.75
N ALA A 85 -11.52 35.07 -25.95
CA ALA A 85 -11.20 36.08 -24.94
C ALA A 85 -12.06 35.96 -23.64
N ASN A 86 -13.19 35.26 -23.73
CA ASN A 86 -14.07 34.93 -22.61
C ASN A 86 -13.45 33.93 -21.62
N ILE A 87 -12.52 33.08 -22.04
CA ILE A 87 -11.90 32.05 -21.18
C ILE A 87 -10.87 32.70 -20.25
N PHE A 88 -10.06 33.62 -20.77
CA PHE A 88 -9.12 34.41 -19.96
C PHE A 88 -9.86 35.25 -18.90
N GLN A 89 -11.01 35.83 -19.26
CA GLN A 89 -11.88 36.57 -18.34
C GLN A 89 -12.58 35.68 -17.30
N LYS A 90 -12.90 34.42 -17.63
CA LYS A 90 -13.45 33.44 -16.66
C LYS A 90 -12.38 32.95 -15.68
N ALA A 91 -11.14 32.73 -16.11
CA ALA A 91 -10.02 32.37 -15.24
C ALA A 91 -9.64 33.51 -14.27
N MET A 92 -9.80 34.76 -14.73
CA MET A 92 -9.69 35.96 -13.92
C MET A 92 -10.70 35.96 -12.75
N ARG A 93 -11.84 35.27 -12.88
CA ARG A 93 -12.92 35.19 -11.88
C ARG A 93 -12.86 33.96 -10.96
N SER A 94 -12.08 32.91 -11.29
CA SER A 94 -12.06 31.64 -10.54
C SER A 94 -11.03 31.55 -9.40
N GLY A 95 -10.37 32.66 -9.03
CA GLY A 95 -9.41 32.70 -7.91
C GLY A 95 -7.97 32.27 -8.27
N ALA A 96 -7.72 31.82 -9.51
CA ALA A 96 -6.40 31.43 -9.99
C ALA A 96 -5.45 32.63 -10.28
N GLN A 97 -5.98 33.86 -10.31
CA GLN A 97 -5.21 35.07 -10.60
C GLN A 97 -3.98 35.26 -9.70
N GLY A 98 -4.11 34.99 -8.39
CA GLY A 98 -3.02 35.23 -7.44
C GLY A 98 -1.80 34.34 -7.69
N ILE A 99 -2.04 33.06 -7.96
CA ILE A 99 -1.01 32.06 -8.24
C ILE A 99 -0.36 32.32 -9.60
N LEU A 100 -1.16 32.63 -10.62
CA LEU A 100 -0.66 32.95 -11.96
C LEU A 100 0.18 34.24 -11.97
N LYS A 101 -0.26 35.27 -11.24
CA LYS A 101 0.46 36.54 -11.12
C LYS A 101 1.74 36.38 -10.30
N ALA A 102 1.76 35.53 -9.28
CA ALA A 102 2.96 35.21 -8.50
C ALA A 102 3.98 34.38 -9.30
N LEU A 103 3.54 33.36 -10.03
CA LEU A 103 4.39 32.54 -10.90
C LEU A 103 4.95 33.35 -12.08
N GLY A 104 4.13 34.20 -12.71
CA GLY A 104 4.59 35.10 -13.77
C GLY A 104 5.62 36.13 -13.28
N LYS A 105 5.50 36.62 -12.03
CA LYS A 105 6.46 37.55 -11.42
C LYS A 105 7.77 36.89 -10.99
N ALA A 106 7.72 35.63 -10.54
CA ALA A 106 8.87 34.90 -10.02
C ALA A 106 9.66 34.15 -11.11
N GLY A 107 8.99 33.74 -12.19
CA GLY A 107 9.55 32.88 -13.24
C GLY A 107 9.56 33.47 -14.66
N GLY A 108 8.85 34.58 -14.91
CA GLY A 108 8.66 35.16 -16.24
C GLY A 108 7.48 34.53 -17.01
N GLU A 109 6.93 35.27 -17.99
CA GLU A 109 5.74 34.87 -18.78
C GLU A 109 5.95 33.55 -19.56
N ASN A 110 7.18 33.22 -19.91
CA ASN A 110 7.54 32.03 -20.71
C ASN A 110 7.37 30.70 -19.95
N ILE A 111 7.45 30.70 -18.61
CA ILE A 111 7.35 29.45 -17.84
C ILE A 111 5.92 28.91 -17.85
N LEU A 112 4.92 29.78 -17.69
CA LEU A 112 3.52 29.37 -17.70
C LEU A 112 3.09 28.85 -19.09
N LEU A 113 3.57 29.49 -20.15
CA LEU A 113 3.35 29.04 -21.53
C LEU A 113 4.02 27.68 -21.77
N GLY A 114 5.29 27.51 -21.39
CA GLY A 114 5.99 26.23 -21.54
C GLY A 114 5.35 25.10 -20.72
N LEU A 115 4.84 25.38 -19.52
CA LEU A 115 4.09 24.38 -18.75
C LEU A 115 2.75 24.03 -19.42
N GLY A 116 2.07 25.01 -20.00
CA GLY A 116 0.85 24.78 -20.78
C GLY A 116 1.09 23.92 -22.01
N GLU A 117 2.14 24.22 -22.79
CA GLU A 117 2.59 23.42 -23.94
C GLU A 117 2.91 21.99 -23.53
N LEU A 118 3.68 21.79 -22.45
CA LEU A 118 3.96 20.46 -21.92
C LEU A 118 2.69 19.69 -21.55
N LEU A 119 1.74 20.35 -20.87
CA LEU A 119 0.48 19.73 -20.48
C LEU A 119 -0.32 19.29 -21.70
N LEU A 120 -0.42 20.13 -22.73
CA LEU A 120 -1.08 19.78 -23.99
C LEU A 120 -0.42 18.57 -24.67
N MET A 121 0.90 18.46 -24.59
CA MET A 121 1.62 17.30 -25.14
C MET A 121 1.43 16.02 -24.32
N LEU A 122 1.00 16.14 -23.06
CA LEU A 122 0.74 15.03 -22.14
C LEU A 122 -0.75 14.71 -21.99
N ASP A 123 -1.65 15.39 -22.71
CA ASP A 123 -3.09 15.30 -22.54
C ASP A 123 -3.60 13.84 -22.58
N GLN A 124 -3.22 13.07 -23.60
CA GLN A 124 -3.59 11.67 -23.78
C GLN A 124 -3.01 10.78 -22.66
N VAL A 125 -1.78 11.06 -22.23
CA VAL A 125 -1.14 10.31 -21.13
C VAL A 125 -1.89 10.54 -19.83
N LEU A 126 -2.29 11.79 -19.57
CA LEU A 126 -3.07 12.17 -18.39
C LEU A 126 -4.48 11.58 -18.41
N TYR A 127 -5.16 11.57 -19.56
CA TYR A 127 -6.47 10.93 -19.70
C TYR A 127 -6.41 9.42 -19.43
N ARG A 128 -5.44 8.70 -20.00
CA ARG A 128 -5.25 7.26 -19.72
C ARG A 128 -4.91 7.02 -18.25
N MET A 129 -4.12 7.89 -17.64
CA MET A 129 -3.81 7.80 -16.21
C MET A 129 -5.09 7.96 -15.36
N LEU A 130 -5.99 8.87 -15.71
CA LEU A 130 -7.28 9.03 -15.04
C LEU A 130 -8.17 7.79 -15.19
N GLU A 131 -8.27 7.22 -16.39
CA GLU A 131 -9.00 5.97 -16.64
C GLU A 131 -8.46 4.83 -15.77
N ARG A 132 -7.14 4.67 -15.72
CA ARG A 132 -6.47 3.67 -14.87
C ARG A 132 -6.72 3.91 -13.39
N LEU A 133 -6.72 5.16 -12.93
CA LEU A 133 -7.02 5.48 -11.53
C LEU A 133 -8.49 5.19 -11.17
N HIS A 134 -9.43 5.37 -12.10
CA HIS A 134 -10.81 4.94 -11.91
C HIS A 134 -10.92 3.42 -11.77
N VAL A 135 -10.28 2.67 -12.68
CA VAL A 135 -10.21 1.21 -12.60
C VAL A 135 -9.58 0.77 -11.27
N ALA A 136 -8.45 1.36 -10.89
CA ALA A 136 -7.76 1.06 -9.65
C ALA A 136 -8.63 1.36 -8.41
N ARG A 137 -9.30 2.51 -8.40
CA ARG A 137 -10.26 2.87 -7.36
C ARG A 137 -11.35 1.80 -7.26
N ASP A 138 -11.93 1.39 -8.37
CA ASP A 138 -13.06 0.47 -8.36
C ASP A 138 -12.62 -0.95 -7.94
N LEU A 139 -11.41 -1.38 -8.32
CA LEU A 139 -10.79 -2.63 -7.86
C LEU A 139 -10.53 -2.64 -6.35
N VAL A 140 -10.17 -1.49 -5.78
CA VAL A 140 -9.84 -1.32 -4.36
C VAL A 140 -11.09 -1.10 -3.50
N ARG A 141 -12.00 -0.23 -3.95
CA ARG A 141 -13.15 0.28 -3.18
C ARG A 141 -14.35 -0.64 -3.16
N ALA A 142 -14.33 -1.70 -3.92
CA ALA A 142 -15.44 -2.61 -3.92
C ALA A 142 -15.09 -3.83 -3.06
N GLY A 143 -15.92 -4.10 -2.05
CA GLY A 143 -16.11 -5.44 -1.51
C GLY A 143 -16.64 -6.43 -2.56
N LEU A 144 -16.14 -6.34 -3.80
CA LEU A 144 -16.29 -7.34 -4.82
C LEU A 144 -15.65 -8.63 -4.29
N PRO A 145 -16.20 -9.81 -4.63
CA PRO A 145 -15.58 -11.10 -4.31
C PRO A 145 -14.15 -11.29 -4.85
N ARG A 146 -13.60 -10.31 -5.59
CA ARG A 146 -12.35 -10.40 -6.34
C ARG A 146 -11.11 -9.83 -5.61
N THR A 147 -11.27 -8.90 -4.66
CA THR A 147 -10.14 -8.29 -3.94
C THR A 147 -10.08 -8.80 -2.52
N ARG A 148 -8.98 -9.45 -2.14
CA ARG A 148 -8.76 -9.98 -0.79
C ARG A 148 -7.58 -9.25 -0.13
N ILE A 149 -7.84 -8.66 1.03
CA ILE A 149 -6.81 -7.97 1.81
C ILE A 149 -6.29 -8.93 2.89
N TYR A 150 -4.98 -9.13 2.95
CA TYR A 150 -4.33 -9.90 4.00
C TYR A 150 -3.51 -8.94 4.86
N LEU A 151 -3.80 -8.89 6.17
CA LEU A 151 -2.96 -8.16 7.11
C LEU A 151 -1.89 -9.10 7.63
N VAL A 152 -0.62 -8.69 7.58
CA VAL A 152 0.50 -9.49 8.10
C VAL A 152 1.14 -8.73 9.25
N CYS A 153 1.27 -9.36 10.41
CA CYS A 153 1.95 -8.79 11.57
C CYS A 153 2.79 -9.84 12.28
N ALA A 154 3.87 -9.43 12.95
CA ALA A 154 4.63 -10.31 13.83
C ALA A 154 4.09 -10.25 15.27
N ILE A 155 4.44 -11.25 16.09
CA ILE A 155 4.21 -11.21 17.55
C ILE A 155 5.14 -10.18 18.23
N ARG A 156 4.86 -8.89 18.01
CA ARG A 156 5.60 -7.76 18.59
C ARG A 156 4.66 -6.58 18.79
N ASP A 157 4.78 -5.89 19.92
CA ASP A 157 3.81 -4.85 20.34
C ASP A 157 3.60 -3.74 19.30
N ASP A 158 4.67 -3.22 18.69
CA ASP A 158 4.63 -2.21 17.62
C ASP A 158 3.92 -2.75 16.35
N SER A 159 4.22 -3.98 15.94
CA SER A 159 3.64 -4.61 14.77
C SER A 159 2.14 -4.84 14.96
N VAL A 160 1.73 -5.18 16.18
CA VAL A 160 0.33 -5.40 16.56
C VAL A 160 -0.42 -4.07 16.63
N ALA A 161 0.18 -3.04 17.21
CA ALA A 161 -0.41 -1.71 17.26
C ALA A 161 -0.67 -1.13 15.84
N VAL A 162 0.30 -1.32 14.93
CA VAL A 162 0.15 -0.96 13.51
C VAL A 162 -0.95 -1.78 12.84
N ALA A 163 -0.99 -3.09 13.04
CA ALA A 163 -2.03 -3.95 12.46
C ALA A 163 -3.44 -3.55 12.93
N ASN A 164 -3.61 -3.26 14.22
CA ASN A 164 -4.88 -2.78 14.76
C ASN A 164 -5.27 -1.40 14.19
N SER A 165 -4.30 -0.49 14.02
CA SER A 165 -4.53 0.80 13.39
C SER A 165 -4.96 0.66 11.93
N LEU A 166 -4.26 -0.18 11.15
CA LEU A 166 -4.63 -0.51 9.76
C LEU A 166 -6.05 -1.06 9.68
N ARG A 167 -6.39 -1.97 10.58
CA ARG A 167 -7.72 -2.56 10.67
C ARG A 167 -8.80 -1.53 10.96
N GLN A 168 -8.60 -0.63 11.93
CA GLN A 168 -9.57 0.44 12.20
C GLN A 168 -9.81 1.30 10.95
N VAL A 169 -8.75 1.58 10.19
CA VAL A 169 -8.87 2.33 8.95
C VAL A 169 -9.61 1.54 7.86
N LEU A 170 -9.30 0.25 7.69
CA LEU A 170 -10.07 -0.62 6.78
C LEU A 170 -11.56 -0.65 7.14
N GLN A 171 -11.88 -0.80 8.44
CA GLN A 171 -13.26 -0.79 8.93
C GLN A 171 -13.99 0.52 8.65
N SER A 172 -13.31 1.67 8.81
CA SER A 172 -13.88 2.98 8.46
C SER A 172 -14.22 3.15 6.97
N LYS A 173 -13.74 2.23 6.12
CA LYS A 173 -13.97 2.19 4.68
C LYS A 173 -14.86 1.02 4.26
N ASP A 174 -15.51 0.36 5.21
CA ASP A 174 -16.30 -0.85 5.00
C ASP A 174 -15.51 -2.01 4.36
N LEU A 175 -14.18 -2.00 4.51
CA LEU A 175 -13.30 -3.06 4.05
C LEU A 175 -12.98 -4.00 5.22
N LYS A 176 -12.98 -5.31 4.96
CA LYS A 176 -12.59 -6.34 5.93
C LYS A 176 -11.44 -7.17 5.36
N PRO A 177 -10.37 -7.42 6.14
CA PRO A 177 -9.35 -8.34 5.70
C PRO A 177 -9.92 -9.76 5.56
N ALA A 178 -9.46 -10.48 4.54
CA ALA A 178 -9.79 -11.89 4.31
C ALA A 178 -9.16 -12.77 5.40
N ALA A 179 -7.94 -12.44 5.82
CA ALA A 179 -7.30 -13.02 6.98
C ALA A 179 -6.26 -12.07 7.59
N VAL A 180 -5.97 -12.28 8.88
CA VAL A 180 -4.80 -11.72 9.55
C VAL A 180 -3.78 -12.84 9.74
N ILE A 181 -2.60 -12.67 9.16
CA ILE A 181 -1.48 -13.60 9.25
C ILE A 181 -0.58 -13.12 10.38
N LEU A 182 -0.59 -13.87 11.49
CA LEU A 182 0.33 -13.66 12.59
C LEU A 182 1.62 -14.42 12.27
N ASN A 183 2.61 -13.71 11.78
CA ASN A 183 3.90 -14.25 11.38
C ASN A 183 4.82 -14.44 12.59
N ARG A 184 5.75 -15.40 12.46
CA ARG A 184 6.76 -15.73 13.46
C ARG A 184 6.19 -16.14 14.81
N THR A 185 5.08 -16.89 14.81
CA THR A 185 4.51 -17.42 16.05
C THR A 185 5.36 -18.54 16.63
N ILE A 186 5.10 -18.84 17.90
CA ILE A 186 5.56 -20.07 18.52
C ILE A 186 4.78 -21.24 17.89
N PRO A 187 5.46 -22.34 17.49
CA PRO A 187 4.80 -23.54 16.99
C PRO A 187 3.75 -24.11 17.94
N ASP A 188 2.60 -24.53 17.42
CA ASP A 188 1.50 -25.07 18.23
C ASP A 188 1.90 -26.33 19.02
N ASP A 189 2.79 -27.15 18.48
CA ASP A 189 3.29 -28.34 19.17
C ASP A 189 4.14 -27.96 20.38
N PHE A 190 4.92 -26.88 20.27
CA PHE A 190 5.67 -26.34 21.40
C PHE A 190 4.74 -25.75 22.45
N ARG A 191 3.69 -25.03 22.03
CA ARG A 191 2.65 -24.50 22.95
C ARG A 191 1.89 -25.59 23.70
N ARG A 192 1.68 -26.74 23.06
CA ARG A 192 0.90 -27.86 23.60
C ARG A 192 1.74 -28.88 24.35
N ASP A 193 3.06 -28.69 24.42
CA ASP A 193 3.95 -29.59 25.15
C ASP A 193 3.61 -29.56 26.65
N PRO A 194 3.12 -30.69 27.22
CA PRO A 194 2.81 -30.78 28.65
C PRO A 194 4.05 -30.61 29.53
N GLY A 195 5.24 -31.02 29.04
CA GLY A 195 6.50 -30.88 29.75
C GLY A 195 6.89 -29.41 29.92
N LEU A 196 6.77 -28.62 28.84
CA LEU A 196 6.97 -27.18 28.90
C LEU A 196 5.95 -26.51 29.82
N THR A 197 4.67 -26.86 29.70
CA THR A 197 3.60 -26.29 30.52
C THR A 197 3.87 -26.57 32.01
N GLY A 198 4.23 -27.81 32.36
CA GLY A 198 4.64 -28.17 33.72
C GLY A 198 5.86 -27.38 34.20
N ALA A 199 6.92 -27.30 33.39
CA ALA A 199 8.14 -26.56 33.74
C ALA A 199 7.87 -25.05 33.94
N LEU A 200 6.96 -24.47 33.16
CA LEU A 200 6.57 -23.06 33.31
C LEU A 200 5.81 -22.80 34.60
N HIS A 201 5.17 -23.80 35.22
CA HIS A 201 4.35 -23.66 36.43
C HIS A 201 5.00 -24.17 37.73
N GLN A 202 6.13 -24.90 37.65
CA GLN A 202 6.85 -25.41 38.82
C GLN A 202 7.51 -24.30 39.65
N ASP A 203 7.76 -24.58 40.93
CA ASP A 203 8.53 -23.71 41.81
C ASP A 203 9.98 -23.61 41.31
N ARG A 204 10.48 -22.38 41.17
CA ARG A 204 11.70 -22.04 40.44
C ARG A 204 12.88 -21.70 41.35
N ALA A 205 12.73 -21.95 42.65
CA ALA A 205 13.69 -21.58 43.69
C ALA A 205 15.09 -22.21 43.49
N ASP A 206 15.16 -23.39 42.86
CA ASP A 206 16.41 -24.14 42.66
C ASP A 206 17.09 -23.87 41.31
N LEU A 207 16.50 -23.02 40.45
CA LEU A 207 17.05 -22.70 39.13
C LEU A 207 18.11 -21.59 39.22
N SER A 208 19.11 -21.66 38.34
CA SER A 208 20.06 -20.56 38.14
C SER A 208 19.36 -19.29 37.60
N ALA A 209 20.05 -18.15 37.68
CA ALA A 209 19.53 -16.88 37.16
C ALA A 209 19.28 -16.96 35.64
N ASP A 210 20.15 -17.63 34.88
CA ASP A 210 20.03 -17.76 33.42
C ASP A 210 18.85 -18.67 33.03
N GLU A 211 18.63 -19.75 33.77
CA GLU A 211 17.46 -20.63 33.56
C GLU A 211 16.15 -19.88 33.86
N ASN A 212 16.11 -19.13 34.96
CA ASN A 212 14.95 -18.29 35.29
C ASN A 212 14.66 -17.26 34.19
N LEU A 213 15.69 -16.58 33.69
CA LEU A 213 15.56 -15.64 32.58
C LEU A 213 15.01 -16.31 31.31
N TYR A 214 15.49 -17.52 30.98
CA TYR A 214 14.99 -18.28 29.85
C TYR A 214 13.50 -18.62 29.98
N TYR A 215 13.07 -19.11 31.15
CA TYR A 215 11.65 -19.41 31.38
C TYR A 215 10.76 -18.17 31.35
N ASP A 216 11.24 -17.04 31.87
CA ASP A 216 10.52 -15.77 31.81
C ASP A 216 10.39 -15.26 30.37
N PHE A 217 11.45 -15.41 29.57
CA PHE A 217 11.40 -15.09 28.13
C PHE A 217 10.35 -15.96 27.41
N VAL A 218 10.37 -17.28 27.60
CA VAL A 218 9.40 -18.19 26.96
C VAL A 218 7.97 -17.87 27.41
N ARG A 219 7.77 -17.63 28.72
CA ARG A 219 6.47 -17.24 29.26
C ARG A 219 5.98 -15.91 28.66
N GLY A 220 6.87 -14.92 28.54
CA GLY A 220 6.58 -13.63 27.95
C GLY A 220 6.16 -13.74 26.48
N MET A 221 6.88 -14.55 25.69
CA MET A 221 6.55 -14.78 24.29
C MET A 221 5.20 -15.50 24.12
N LEU A 222 4.91 -16.52 24.93
CA LEU A 222 3.61 -17.21 24.93
C LEU A 222 2.46 -16.27 25.33
N ALA A 223 2.67 -15.46 26.37
CA ALA A 223 1.69 -14.47 26.81
C ALA A 223 1.44 -13.41 25.74
N MET A 224 2.50 -12.91 25.09
CA MET A 224 2.38 -11.94 24.00
C MET A 224 1.59 -12.52 22.83
N GLN A 225 1.92 -13.73 22.37
CA GLN A 225 1.16 -14.38 21.30
C GLN A 225 -0.32 -14.57 21.67
N ASN A 226 -0.61 -15.04 22.89
CA ASN A 226 -2.00 -15.20 23.36
C ASN A 226 -2.75 -13.86 23.38
N ASN A 227 -2.12 -12.79 23.87
CA ASN A 227 -2.72 -11.45 23.90
C ASN A 227 -3.03 -10.95 22.48
N VAL A 228 -2.12 -11.17 21.54
CA VAL A 228 -2.31 -10.79 20.13
C VAL A 228 -3.42 -11.61 19.48
N GLU A 229 -3.43 -12.93 19.68
CA GLU A 229 -4.50 -13.80 19.18
C GLU A 229 -5.87 -13.38 19.74
N GLN A 230 -5.95 -13.02 21.03
CA GLN A 230 -7.18 -12.51 21.64
C GLN A 230 -7.62 -11.17 21.07
N LEU A 231 -6.68 -10.24 20.87
CA LEU A 231 -6.97 -8.94 20.28
C LEU A 231 -7.54 -9.09 18.86
N LEU A 232 -7.03 -10.05 18.10
CA LEU A 232 -7.43 -10.33 16.72
C LEU A 232 -8.62 -11.31 16.60
N ALA A 233 -9.04 -11.98 17.69
CA ALA A 233 -10.08 -13.02 17.65
C ALA A 233 -11.47 -12.50 17.25
N GLY A 234 -11.75 -11.19 17.43
CA GLY A 234 -13.02 -10.58 17.07
C GLY A 234 -13.19 -10.22 15.58
N GLU A 235 -12.21 -10.57 14.73
CA GLU A 235 -11.95 -9.80 13.50
C GLU A 235 -12.00 -10.59 12.20
N GLY A 236 -12.37 -11.85 12.27
CA GLY A 236 -12.36 -12.77 11.13
C GLY A 236 -11.30 -13.84 11.32
N ARG A 237 -10.72 -14.29 10.21
CA ARG A 237 -9.83 -15.44 10.21
C ARG A 237 -8.40 -15.03 10.60
N VAL A 238 -7.93 -15.47 11.75
CA VAL A 238 -6.53 -15.33 12.16
C VAL A 238 -5.77 -16.62 11.82
N CYS A 239 -4.62 -16.48 11.17
CA CYS A 239 -3.75 -17.58 10.77
C CYS A 239 -2.36 -17.39 11.38
N SER A 240 -1.98 -18.28 12.30
CA SER A 240 -0.67 -18.28 12.92
C SER A 240 0.35 -19.01 12.03
N LEU A 241 1.40 -18.31 11.62
CA LEU A 241 2.50 -18.86 10.85
C LEU A 241 3.74 -18.94 11.76
N PRO A 242 4.13 -20.15 12.19
CA PRO A 242 5.22 -20.29 13.14
C PRO A 242 6.57 -19.96 12.54
N ILE A 243 7.53 -19.66 13.42
CA ILE A 243 8.94 -19.53 13.03
C ILE A 243 9.37 -20.83 12.32
N LEU A 244 9.95 -20.66 11.14
CA LEU A 244 10.57 -21.74 10.35
C LEU A 244 12.10 -21.59 10.47
N PRO A 245 12.78 -22.34 11.36
CA PRO A 245 14.18 -22.06 11.72
C PRO A 245 15.16 -22.07 10.55
N HIS A 246 14.88 -22.89 9.54
CA HIS A 246 15.69 -23.01 8.33
C HIS A 246 15.58 -21.80 7.38
N LEU A 247 14.55 -20.95 7.56
CA LEU A 247 14.35 -19.72 6.80
C LEU A 247 14.97 -18.50 7.47
N GLU A 248 14.92 -18.43 8.81
CA GLU A 248 15.40 -17.28 9.58
C GLU A 248 16.93 -17.09 9.51
N GLN A 249 17.68 -18.15 9.18
CA GLN A 249 19.14 -18.10 9.09
C GLN A 249 19.67 -17.81 7.69
N ARG A 250 18.79 -17.52 6.72
CA ARG A 250 19.18 -17.31 5.32
C ARG A 250 19.25 -15.83 4.98
N ASP A 251 20.40 -15.39 4.49
CA ASP A 251 20.56 -14.05 3.91
C ASP A 251 19.76 -13.87 2.62
N GLN A 252 19.53 -14.95 1.87
CA GLN A 252 18.70 -14.97 0.67
C GLN A 252 17.83 -16.22 0.62
N LEU A 253 16.52 -16.01 0.45
CA LEU A 253 15.54 -17.08 0.28
C LEU A 253 15.59 -17.62 -1.16
N ARG A 254 15.51 -18.93 -1.31
CA ARG A 254 15.36 -19.62 -2.59
C ARG A 254 13.89 -19.85 -2.88
N LEU A 255 13.54 -20.09 -4.15
CA LEU A 255 12.15 -20.39 -4.54
C LEU A 255 11.54 -21.54 -3.71
N ARG A 256 12.32 -22.59 -3.48
CA ARG A 256 11.94 -23.76 -2.65
C ARG A 256 11.56 -23.40 -1.22
N ASP A 257 12.24 -22.40 -0.67
CA ASP A 257 12.01 -21.90 0.68
C ASP A 257 10.66 -21.15 0.73
N LEU A 258 10.33 -20.40 -0.33
CA LEU A 258 9.04 -19.73 -0.50
C LEU A 258 7.90 -20.73 -0.78
N GLU A 259 8.16 -21.82 -1.51
CA GLU A 259 7.18 -22.91 -1.72
C GLU A 259 6.78 -23.57 -0.40
N GLN A 260 7.75 -23.82 0.49
CA GLN A 260 7.47 -24.37 1.82
C GLN A 260 6.64 -23.40 2.68
N LEU A 261 6.97 -22.11 2.63
CA LEU A 261 6.18 -21.07 3.28
C LEU A 261 4.75 -21.02 2.74
N GLY A 262 4.61 -21.09 1.41
CA GLY A 262 3.32 -21.12 0.71
C GLY A 262 2.47 -22.31 1.14
N ALA A 263 3.02 -23.53 1.13
CA ALA A 263 2.30 -24.73 1.59
C ALA A 263 1.91 -24.66 3.08
N ALA A 264 2.76 -24.07 3.92
CA ALA A 264 2.47 -23.84 5.33
C ALA A 264 1.31 -22.84 5.54
N LEU A 265 1.21 -21.84 4.67
CA LEU A 265 0.10 -20.87 4.66
C LEU A 265 -1.17 -21.49 4.09
N GLU A 266 -1.11 -22.21 2.97
CA GLU A 266 -2.26 -22.81 2.30
C GLU A 266 -3.05 -23.75 3.22
N ASN A 267 -2.34 -24.66 3.91
CA ASN A 267 -2.92 -25.59 4.88
C ASN A 267 -3.67 -24.87 6.01
N ARG A 268 -3.22 -23.68 6.40
CA ARG A 268 -3.79 -22.90 7.52
C ARG A 268 -4.83 -21.88 7.08
N LEU A 269 -4.69 -21.36 5.86
CA LEU A 269 -5.64 -20.45 5.21
C LEU A 269 -6.77 -21.21 4.52
N ASN A 270 -6.74 -22.56 4.47
CA ASN A 270 -7.82 -23.45 3.98
C ASN A 270 -8.53 -22.82 2.78
N VAL A 271 -7.74 -22.24 1.87
CA VAL A 271 -8.21 -21.56 0.67
C VAL A 271 -8.55 -22.72 -0.24
N GLN A 272 -9.83 -23.06 -0.37
CA GLN A 272 -10.21 -23.85 -1.53
C GLN A 272 -9.95 -22.99 -2.76
N PRO A 273 -9.34 -23.56 -3.82
CA PRO A 273 -9.18 -22.85 -5.09
C PRO A 273 -10.51 -22.32 -5.62
#